data_AF-A0A653YC86-F1
#
_entry.id   AF-A0A653YC86-F1
#
_cell.length_a   1.000
_cell.length_b   1.000
_cell.length_c   1.000
_cell.angle_alpha   90.00
_cell.angle_beta   90.00
_cell.angle_gamma   90.00
#
_symmetry.space_group_name_H-M   'P 1'
#
loop_
_entity.id
_entity.type
_entity.pdbx_description
1 polymer ?
#
loop_
_entity_poly.entity_id
_entity_poly.type
_entity_poly.pdbx_seq_one_letter_code
_entity_poly.pdbx_strand_id
1 'polypeptide(L)'
;MSKPHLLVHEKKDTVGVVVVEGLKAGTDMLCVVTHDNSDFRLAAKMDIPIGHKVALKDIKKGDTIWKYGQDIGKAVADVGKGEHLHVHNAKTKRW
;
A
#
# COMPACT_ATOMS: atom_id res chain seq x y z
N MET A 1 -13.38 7.68 -16.95
CA MET A 1 -12.32 6.88 -16.30
C MET A 1 -12.87 6.36 -14.98
N SER A 2 -12.69 5.08 -14.67
CA SER A 2 -13.06 4.53 -13.36
C SER A 2 -12.19 5.16 -12.27
N LYS A 3 -12.79 5.48 -11.12
CA LYS A 3 -12.06 6.06 -9.99
C LYS A 3 -11.07 5.03 -9.43
N PRO A 4 -9.80 5.38 -9.19
CA PRO A 4 -8.84 4.45 -8.58
C PRO A 4 -9.25 4.14 -7.14
N HIS A 5 -8.91 2.93 -6.68
CA HIS A 5 -9.07 2.54 -5.28
C HIS A 5 -7.80 2.80 -4.48
N LEU A 6 -6.64 2.70 -5.14
CA LEU A 6 -5.32 2.80 -4.55
C LEU A 6 -4.42 3.71 -5.41
N LEU A 7 -3.71 4.64 -4.76
CA LEU A 7 -2.66 5.44 -5.41
C LEU A 7 -1.27 5.00 -4.94
N VAL A 8 -0.34 4.91 -5.88
CA VAL A 8 1.09 4.60 -5.68
C VAL A 8 1.89 5.75 -6.24
N HIS A 9 2.93 6.24 -5.55
CA HIS A 9 3.69 7.38 -6.08
C HIS A 9 4.70 6.93 -7.11
N GLU A 10 5.53 5.94 -6.76
CA GLU A 10 6.61 5.45 -7.62
C GLU A 10 6.64 3.93 -7.72
N LYS A 11 7.25 3.39 -8.79
CA LYS A 11 7.43 1.94 -8.97
C LYS A 11 8.25 1.27 -7.87
N LYS A 12 9.12 2.04 -7.20
CA LYS A 12 9.93 1.59 -6.07
C LYS A 12 9.11 1.43 -4.80
N ASP A 13 7.96 2.08 -4.70
CA ASP A 13 7.15 2.04 -3.49
C ASP A 13 6.71 0.59 -3.19
N THR A 14 6.72 0.28 -1.90
CA THR A 14 6.22 -1.02 -1.41
C THR A 14 4.79 -0.94 -0.92
N VAL A 15 4.22 0.26 -0.87
CA VAL A 15 2.89 0.54 -0.38
C VAL A 15 2.15 1.55 -1.25
N GLY A 16 0.85 1.35 -1.42
CA GLY A 16 -0.08 2.36 -1.94
C GLY A 16 -0.97 2.92 -0.84
N VAL A 17 -1.73 3.98 -1.13
CA VAL A 17 -2.70 4.59 -0.22
C VAL A 17 -4.11 4.44 -0.78
N VAL A 18 -5.04 3.98 0.07
CA VAL A 18 -6.46 3.86 -0.29
C VAL A 18 -7.07 5.25 -0.45
N VAL A 19 -7.80 5.47 -1.54
CA VAL A 19 -8.42 6.78 -1.87
C VAL A 19 -9.95 6.71 -2.02
N VAL A 20 -10.55 5.60 -1.58
CA VAL A 20 -11.99 5.40 -1.53
C VAL A 20 -12.41 5.02 -0.12
N GLU A 21 -13.63 5.38 0.26
CA GLU A 21 -14.23 4.89 1.49
C GLU A 21 -14.73 3.45 1.31
N GLY A 22 -14.76 2.68 2.41
CA GLY A 22 -15.40 1.37 2.43
C GLY A 22 -14.73 0.30 1.55
N LEU A 23 -13.41 0.36 1.31
CA LEU A 23 -12.70 -0.69 0.59
C LEU A 23 -12.85 -2.03 1.33
N LYS A 24 -13.41 -3.03 0.64
CA LYS A 24 -13.74 -4.35 1.19
C LYS A 24 -12.72 -5.42 0.84
N ALA A 25 -12.61 -6.43 1.69
CA ALA A 25 -11.90 -7.67 1.38
C ALA A 25 -12.38 -8.25 0.04
N GLY A 26 -11.45 -8.77 -0.76
CA GLY A 26 -11.71 -9.34 -2.08
C GLY A 26 -11.86 -8.32 -3.21
N THR A 27 -11.85 -7.01 -2.93
CA THR A 27 -11.93 -5.98 -3.98
C THR A 27 -10.74 -6.09 -4.93
N ASP A 28 -11.00 -6.24 -6.23
CA ASP A 28 -9.99 -6.12 -7.28
C ASP A 28 -9.67 -4.64 -7.56
N MET A 29 -8.75 -4.09 -6.77
CA MET A 29 -8.46 -2.66 -6.75
C MET A 29 -7.83 -2.23 -8.08
N LEU A 30 -8.42 -1.20 -8.69
CA LEU A 30 -7.71 -0.37 -9.65
C LEU A 30 -6.65 0.47 -8.91
N CYS A 31 -5.39 0.16 -9.16
CA CYS A 31 -4.22 0.85 -8.59
C CYS A 31 -3.59 1.73 -9.67
N VAL A 32 -3.31 3.00 -9.36
CA VAL A 32 -2.68 3.93 -10.30
C VAL A 32 -1.35 4.42 -9.74
N VAL A 33 -0.31 4.36 -10.56
CA VAL A 33 1.01 4.93 -10.28
C VAL A 33 1.01 6.38 -10.78
N THR A 34 1.06 7.34 -9.87
CA THR A 34 0.90 8.75 -10.20
C THR A 34 2.11 9.34 -10.93
N HIS A 35 3.29 8.74 -10.81
CA HIS A 35 4.50 9.22 -11.47
C HIS A 35 4.45 9.07 -13.01
N ASP A 36 3.85 7.99 -13.53
CA ASP A 36 3.84 7.69 -14.96
C ASP A 36 2.44 7.40 -15.53
N ASN A 37 1.38 7.60 -14.73
CA ASN A 37 -0.01 7.32 -15.06
C ASN A 37 -0.29 5.86 -15.46
N SER A 38 0.63 4.92 -15.17
CA SER A 38 0.36 3.50 -15.36
C SER A 38 -0.62 2.97 -14.31
N ASP A 39 -1.34 1.90 -14.66
CA ASP A 39 -2.27 1.25 -13.74
C ASP A 39 -2.07 -0.28 -13.71
N PHE A 40 -2.56 -0.89 -12.64
CA PHE A 40 -2.57 -2.32 -12.44
C PHE A 40 -3.68 -2.75 -11.48
N ARG A 41 -3.86 -4.07 -11.35
CA ARG A 41 -4.85 -4.71 -10.49
C ARG A 41 -4.23 -5.38 -9.29
N LEU A 42 -4.88 -5.25 -8.13
CA LEU A 42 -4.44 -5.84 -6.86
C LEU A 42 -5.64 -6.19 -5.99
N ALA A 43 -5.72 -7.43 -5.53
CA ALA A 43 -6.75 -7.84 -4.58
C ALA A 43 -6.48 -7.28 -3.18
N ALA A 44 -7.48 -6.61 -2.58
CA ALA A 44 -7.47 -6.30 -1.15
C ALA A 44 -7.74 -7.58 -0.35
N LYS A 45 -6.89 -7.92 0.63
CA LYS A 45 -7.08 -9.12 1.45
C LYS A 45 -8.02 -8.93 2.64
N MET A 46 -8.32 -7.67 2.97
CA MET A 46 -9.16 -7.31 4.10
C MET A 46 -9.81 -5.95 3.86
N ASP A 47 -10.71 -5.56 4.74
CA ASP A 47 -11.24 -4.19 4.77
C ASP A 47 -10.13 -3.22 5.20
N ILE A 48 -9.95 -2.14 4.44
CA ILE A 48 -8.88 -1.16 4.70
C ILE A 48 -9.46 0.26 4.62
N PRO A 49 -9.30 1.11 5.67
CA PRO A 49 -9.84 2.46 5.66
C PRO A 49 -9.22 3.36 4.58
N ILE A 50 -9.96 4.40 4.18
CA ILE A 50 -9.41 5.47 3.33
C ILE A 50 -8.19 6.11 4.01
N GLY A 51 -7.18 6.48 3.22
CA GLY A 51 -5.92 7.07 3.70
C GLY A 51 -4.94 6.07 4.31
N HIS A 52 -5.33 4.81 4.52
CA HIS A 52 -4.44 3.77 5.02
C HIS A 52 -3.63 3.12 3.90
N LYS A 53 -2.56 2.41 4.29
CA LYS A 53 -1.59 1.85 3.34
C LYS A 53 -1.90 0.39 3.05
N VAL A 54 -1.71 0.00 1.78
CA VAL A 54 -1.79 -1.39 1.32
C VAL A 54 -0.43 -1.84 0.82
N ALA A 55 0.02 -3.03 1.20
CA ALA A 55 1.27 -3.61 0.71
C ALA A 55 1.14 -4.03 -0.77
N LEU A 56 2.07 -3.58 -1.62
CA LEU A 56 2.08 -3.86 -3.07
C LEU A 56 2.78 -5.19 -3.42
N LYS A 57 3.52 -5.74 -2.45
CA LYS A 57 4.25 -7.01 -2.50
C LYS A 57 4.29 -7.62 -1.10
N ASP A 58 4.77 -8.85 -0.99
CA ASP A 58 5.08 -9.41 0.32
C ASP A 58 6.25 -8.64 0.96
N ILE A 59 6.08 -8.25 2.21
CA ILE A 59 7.05 -7.50 3.01
C ILE A 59 7.37 -8.36 4.24
N LYS A 60 8.62 -8.77 4.39
CA LYS A 60 9.06 -9.56 5.54
C LYS A 60 9.36 -8.68 6.73
N LYS A 61 9.23 -9.22 7.94
CA LYS A 61 9.65 -8.54 9.16
C LYS A 61 11.10 -8.05 9.01
N GLY A 62 11.32 -6.77 9.27
CA GLY A 62 12.63 -6.12 9.12
C GLY A 62 12.85 -5.42 7.78
N ASP A 63 12.06 -5.74 6.74
CA ASP A 63 12.18 -5.10 5.43
C ASP A 63 11.89 -3.59 5.51
N THR A 64 12.59 -2.83 4.66
CA THR A 64 12.34 -1.40 4.46
C THR A 64 11.00 -1.17 3.78
N ILE A 65 10.23 -0.23 4.31
CA ILE A 65 8.99 0.25 3.72
C ILE A 65 9.32 1.49 2.89
N TRP A 66 9.08 1.40 1.59
CA TRP A 66 9.27 2.47 0.62
C TRP A 66 7.95 3.17 0.28
N LYS A 67 7.94 4.50 0.34
CA LYS A 67 6.84 5.36 -0.12
C LYS A 67 7.41 6.69 -0.61
N TYR A 68 6.90 7.23 -1.72
CA TYR A 68 7.45 8.43 -2.36
C TYR A 68 8.92 8.28 -2.77
N GLY A 69 9.35 7.05 -3.11
CA GLY A 69 10.76 6.75 -3.39
C GLY A 69 11.69 6.76 -2.16
N GLN A 70 11.16 7.11 -0.98
CA GLN A 70 11.89 7.27 0.27
C GLN A 70 11.70 6.10 1.23
N ASP A 71 12.72 5.84 2.04
CA ASP A 71 12.66 4.92 3.17
C ASP A 71 11.87 5.59 4.31
N ILE A 72 10.67 5.10 4.58
CA ILE A 72 9.79 5.68 5.61
C ILE A 72 9.79 4.89 6.92
N GLY A 73 10.47 3.75 6.98
CA GLY A 73 10.30 2.82 8.09
C GLY A 73 10.67 1.38 7.77
N LYS A 74 10.36 0.52 8.73
CA LYS A 74 10.54 -0.94 8.61
C LYS A 74 9.30 -1.70 9.06
N ALA A 75 9.09 -2.86 8.46
CA ALA A 75 8.09 -3.81 8.92
C ALA A 75 8.49 -4.42 10.27
N VAL A 76 7.54 -4.54 11.21
CA VAL A 76 7.76 -5.20 12.51
C VAL A 76 7.11 -6.59 12.59
N ALA A 77 6.33 -6.95 11.58
CA ALA A 77 5.77 -8.26 11.31
C ALA A 77 5.75 -8.49 9.79
N ASP A 78 5.55 -9.75 9.36
CA ASP A 78 5.29 -10.04 7.95
C ASP A 78 3.98 -9.39 7.51
N VAL A 79 3.95 -8.83 6.30
CA VAL A 79 2.78 -8.22 5.67
C VAL A 79 2.68 -8.75 4.25
N GLY A 80 1.62 -9.50 3.97
CA GLY A 80 1.39 -10.04 2.63
C GLY A 80 0.95 -8.97 1.63
N LYS A 81 1.22 -9.22 0.35
CA LYS A 81 0.68 -8.41 -0.75
C LYS A 81 -0.84 -8.29 -0.63
N GLY A 82 -1.37 -7.06 -0.72
CA GLY A 82 -2.79 -6.75 -0.57
C GLY A 82 -3.26 -6.55 0.88
N GLU A 83 -2.38 -6.65 1.88
CA GLU A 83 -2.72 -6.48 3.30
C GLU A 83 -2.53 -5.04 3.79
N HIS A 84 -3.18 -4.74 4.90
CA HIS A 84 -3.15 -3.45 5.55
C HIS A 84 -1.80 -3.20 6.25
N LEU A 85 -1.07 -2.18 5.81
CA LEU A 85 0.15 -1.73 6.48
C LEU A 85 -0.13 -0.51 7.38
N HIS A 86 0.05 -0.68 8.69
CA HIS A 86 -0.23 0.34 9.69
C HIS A 86 0.64 0.19 10.94
N VAL A 87 0.38 0.96 12.00
CA VAL A 87 1.23 1.04 13.19
C VAL A 87 1.45 -0.30 13.92
N HIS A 88 0.56 -1.28 13.76
CA HIS A 88 0.71 -2.59 14.39
C HIS A 88 1.72 -3.51 13.69
N ASN A 89 2.01 -3.28 12.40
CA ASN A 89 2.93 -4.09 11.60
C ASN A 89 4.05 -3.27 10.91
N ALA A 90 4.09 -1.95 11.13
CA ALA A 90 5.13 -1.06 10.66
C ALA A 90 5.57 -0.07 11.75
N LYS A 91 6.87 0.23 11.77
CA LYS A 91 7.45 1.30 12.58
C LYS A 91 8.13 2.32 11.67
N THR A 92 7.71 3.57 11.75
CA THR A 92 8.36 4.65 11.00
C THR A 92 9.75 4.93 11.57
N LYS A 93 10.69 5.28 10.70
CA LYS A 93 11.94 5.87 11.14
C LYS A 93 11.61 7.29 11.58
N ARG A 94 11.55 7.52 12.91
CA ARG A 94 11.45 8.87 13.45
C ARG A 94 12.69 9.64 13.02
N TRP A 95 12.46 10.87 12.59
CA TRP A 95 13.45 11.95 12.64
C TRP A 95 13.58 12.38 14.10
#